data_AF-A0A3L6ZUS0-F1
#
_entry.id   AF-A0A3L6ZUS0-F1
#
_cell.length_a   1.000
_cell.length_b   1.000
_cell.length_c   1.000
_cell.angle_alpha   90.00
_cell.angle_beta   90.00
_cell.angle_gamma   90.00
#
_symmetry.space_group_name_H-M   'P 1'
#
loop_
_entity.id
_entity.type
_entity.pdbx_description
1 polymer ?
#
loop_
_entity_poly.entity_id
_entity_poly.type
_entity_poly.pdbx_seq_one_letter_code
_entity_poly.pdbx_strand_id
1 'polypeptide(L)' 'MRVKEDLWRATVADGRIVGHIERRDGVDGTEYVAKRLAPGQSRFHTLGEFWRMDDAMDCLRAL' A
#
# COMPACT_ATOMS: atom_id res chain seq x y z
N MET A 1 -20.74 -2.28 -1.99
CA MET A 1 -19.41 -2.06 -1.40
C MET A 1 -18.44 -1.79 -2.54
N ARG A 2 -17.95 -0.55 -2.70
CA ARG A 2 -17.09 -0.17 -3.83
C ARG A 2 -15.66 -0.60 -3.51
N VAL A 3 -15.15 -1.60 -4.22
CA VAL A 3 -13.72 -1.93 -4.20
C VAL A 3 -13.02 -0.81 -4.96
N LYS A 4 -12.09 -0.10 -4.33
CA LYS A 4 -11.27 0.89 -5.03
C LYS A 4 -10.38 0.08 -5.99
N GLU A 5 -10.54 0.25 -7.30
CA GLU A 5 -9.72 -0.44 -8.30
C GLU A 5 -8.23 -0.09 -8.16
N ASP A 6 -7.94 1.03 -7.50
CA ASP A 6 -6.61 1.59 -7.25
C ASP A 6 -6.00 1.21 -5.89
N LEU A 7 -6.54 0.20 -5.21
CA LEU A 7 -6.12 -0.16 -3.85
C LEU A 7 -5.84 -1.65 -3.71
N TRP A 8 -4.56 -1.97 -3.50
CA TRP A 8 -4.09 -3.33 -3.21
C TRP A 8 -3.87 -3.48 -1.72
N ARG A 9 -4.30 -4.60 -1.13
CA ARG A 9 -4.05 -4.94 0.28
C ARG A 9 -2.89 -5.91 0.37
N ALA A 10 -1.94 -5.64 1.25
CA ALA A 10 -0.91 -6.59 1.64
C ALA A 10 -1.39 -7.38 2.86
N THR A 11 -1.37 -8.70 2.75
CA THR A 11 -1.77 -9.62 3.80
C THR A 11 -0.63 -10.56 4.14
N VAL A 12 -0.50 -10.91 5.40
CA VAL A 12 0.36 -12.03 5.83
C VAL A 12 -0.39 -13.36 5.69
N ALA A 13 0.32 -14.47 5.87
CA ALA A 13 -0.21 -15.82 5.65
C ALA A 13 -1.46 -16.16 6.49
N ASP A 14 -1.62 -15.54 7.67
CA ASP A 14 -2.79 -15.71 8.53
C ASP A 14 -4.03 -14.91 8.07
N GLY A 15 -3.92 -14.18 6.95
CA GLY A 15 -5.00 -13.37 6.38
C GLY A 15 -5.11 -11.96 6.96
N ARG A 16 -4.29 -11.59 7.96
CA ARG A 16 -4.28 -10.24 8.53
C ARG A 16 -3.70 -9.25 7.54
N ILE A 17 -4.35 -8.09 7.41
CA ILE A 17 -3.86 -6.97 6.61
C ILE A 17 -2.71 -6.30 7.37
N VAL A 18 -1.56 -6.13 6.70
CA VAL A 18 -0.38 -5.43 7.22
C VAL A 18 -0.12 -4.11 6.52
N GLY A 19 -0.74 -3.88 5.37
CA GLY A 19 -0.57 -2.65 4.62
C GLY A 19 -1.43 -2.58 3.37
N HIS A 20 -1.24 -1.52 2.61
CA HIS A 20 -1.83 -1.38 1.29
C HIS A 20 -0.94 -0.54 0.37
N ILE A 21 -1.18 -0.67 -0.93
CA ILE A 21 -0.65 0.21 -1.97
C ILE A 21 -1.84 0.96 -2.57
N GLU A 22 -1.73 2.28 -2.67
CA GLU A 22 -2.70 3.13 -3.33
C GLU A 22 -2.11 3.69 -4.62
N ARG A 23 -2.78 3.49 -5.75
CA ARG A 23 -2.46 4.17 -7.01
C ARG A 23 -3.07 5.57 -6.99
N ARG A 24 -2.27 6.57 -7.34
CA ARG A 24 -2.67 7.98 -7.51
C ARG A 24 -2.26 8.43 -8.89
N ASP A 25 -3.23 8.77 -9.72
CA ASP A 25 -2.95 9.39 -11.00
C ASP A 25 -2.77 10.90 -10.78
N GLY A 26 -1.59 11.42 -11.15
CA GLY A 26 -1.21 12.82 -11.05
C GLY A 26 -0.82 13.41 -12.40
N VAL A 27 -0.44 14.70 -12.41
CA VAL A 27 -0.05 15.42 -13.63
C VAL A 27 1.20 14.81 -14.27
N ASP A 28 2.14 14.36 -13.44
CA ASP A 28 3.42 13.78 -13.88
C ASP A 28 3.34 12.26 -14.15
N GLY A 29 2.15 11.67 -13.97
CA GLY A 29 1.90 10.25 -14.18
C GLY A 29 1.35 9.54 -12.94
N THR A 30 1.42 8.21 -12.97
CA THR A 30 0.89 7.35 -11.92
C THR A 30 1.92 7.13 -10.81
N GLU A 31 1.53 7.46 -9.58
CA GLU A 31 2.28 7.19 -8.35
C GLU A 31 1.63 6.06 -7.54
N TYR A 32 2.45 5.26 -6.86
CA TYR A 32 2.07 4.17 -5.98
C TYR A 32 2.53 4.48 -4.56
N VAL A 33 1.59 4.57 -3.64
CA VAL A 33 1.87 4.94 -2.25
C VAL A 33 1.71 3.72 -1.35
N ALA A 34 2.82 3.26 -0.79
CA ALA A 34 2.84 2.15 0.15
C ALA A 34 2.55 2.65 1.57
N LYS A 35 1.60 2.02 2.25
CA LYS A 35 1.27 2.32 3.65
C LYS A 35 1.21 1.05 4.49
N ARG A 36 1.78 1.10 5.69
CA ARG A 36 1.72 0.02 6.70
C ARG A 36 0.64 0.30 7.74
N LEU A 37 -0.10 -0.73 8.14
CA LEU A 37 -0.97 -0.69 9.30
C LEU A 37 -0.13 -0.83 10.58
N ALA A 38 -0.23 0.14 11.50
CA ALA A 38 0.47 0.05 12.78
C ALA A 38 -0.09 -1.11 13.63
N PRO A 39 0.76 -1.99 14.19
CA PRO A 39 0.31 -3.01 15.12
C PRO A 39 -0.42 -2.40 16.31
N GLY A 40 -1.61 -2.93 16.62
CA GLY A 40 -2.43 -2.45 17.74
C GLY A 40 -3.10 -1.10 17.55
N GLN A 41 -2.96 -0.45 16.39
CA GLN A 41 -3.61 0.83 16.08
C GLN A 41 -4.40 0.74 14.78
N SER A 42 -5.57 1.38 14.71
CA SER A 42 -6.35 1.49 13.47
C SER A 42 -5.83 2.65 12.58
N ARG A 43 -4.51 2.78 12.43
CA ARG A 43 -3.86 3.86 11.69
C ARG A 43 -2.83 3.32 10.69
N PHE A 44 -2.81 3.93 9.51
CA PHE A 44 -1.78 3.70 8.49
C PHE A 44 -0.65 4.73 8.57
N HIS A 45 0.56 4.27 8.32
CA HIS A 45 1.76 5.09 8.13
C HIS A 45 2.27 4.91 6.71
N THR A 46 2.48 6.02 6.01
CA THR A 46 3.14 6.00 4.70
C THR A 46 4.58 5.51 4.87
N LEU A 47 4.95 4.49 4.10
CA LEU A 47 6.32 3.98 4.02
C LEU A 47 7.10 4.68 2.90
N GLY A 48 6.42 5.02 1.80
CA GLY A 48 7.02 5.70 0.66
C GLY A 48 6.04 5.89 -0.49
N GLU A 49 6.51 6.65 -1.47
CA GLU A 49 5.83 7.00 -2.71
C GLU A 49 6.75 6.60 -3.87
N PHE A 50 6.20 5.91 -4.87
CA PHE A 50 6.97 5.23 -5.90
C PHE A 50 6.32 5.39 -7.26
N TRP A 51 7.12 5.46 -8.32
CA TRP A 51 6.61 5.51 -9.70
C TRP A 51 6.40 4.12 -10.31
N ARG A 52 6.84 3.06 -9.63
CA ARG A 52 6.64 1.67 -10.04
C ARG A 52 5.95 0.88 -8.93
N MET A 53 5.00 0.03 -9.33
CA MET A 53 4.29 -0.87 -8.43
C MET A 53 5.25 -1.84 -7.72
N ASP A 54 6.28 -2.32 -8.42
CA ASP A 54 7.25 -3.29 -7.88
C ASP A 54 8.01 -2.72 -6.67
N ASP A 55 8.46 -1.46 -6.76
CA ASP A 55 9.19 -0.79 -5.66
C ASP A 55 8.29 -0.65 -4.41
N ALA A 56 7.02 -0.30 -4.61
CA ALA A 56 6.03 -0.22 -3.53
C ALA A 56 5.74 -1.60 -2.91
N MET A 57 5.71 -2.67 -3.71
CA MET A 57 5.55 -4.03 -3.22
C MET A 57 6.76 -4.49 -2.40
N ASP A 58 7.97 -4.20 -2.85
CA ASP A 58 9.20 -4.60 -2.15
C ASP A 58 9.31 -3.91 -0.78
N CYS A 59 8.87 -2.66 -0.68
CA CYS A 59 8.78 -1.96 0.60
C CYS A 59 7.85 -2.66 1.61
N LEU A 60 6.73 -3.23 1.14
CA LEU A 60 5.80 -3.99 1.99
C LEU A 60 6.26 -5.42 2.28
N ARG A 61 7.07 -6.03 1.41
CA ARG A 61 7.67 -7.36 1.65
C ARG A 61 8.73 -7.35 2.76
N ALA A 62 9.33 -6.19 3.03
CA ALA A 62 10.31 -6.01 4.09
C ALA A 62 9.69 -5.81 5.50
N LEU A 63 8.36 -5.94 5.64
CA LEU A 63 7.63 -5.82 6.91
C LEU A 63 7.55 -7.13 7.69
#